data_AF-A0AAD0XPN6-F1
#
_entry.id   AF-A0AAD0XPN6-F1
#
_cell.length_a   1.000
_cell.length_b   1.000
_cell.length_c   1.000
_cell.angle_alpha   90.00
_cell.angle_beta   90.00
_cell.angle_gamma   90.00
#
_symmetry.space_group_name_H-M   'P 1'
#
loop_
_entity.id
_entity.type
_entity.pdbx_description
1 polymer ?
#
loop_
_entity_poly.entity_id
_entity_poly.type
_entity_poly.pdbx_seq_one_letter_code
_entity_poly.pdbx_strand_id
1 'polypeptide(L)'
;MVLIFSLLIVYLFNTISPSTSRSNYTLAVLIVSTLRAFFHNAVSQTWNLGPVLWTALYLLIPAYSVFLIRWSFSFLKTTYQRRNALNPKDFESGLNKLQKSFHDLMAKAYGELSSSDSKKPLDRSLLKEQVEELERSIQGLKTLIDSKKE
;
A
#
# COMPACT_ATOMS: atom_id res chain seq x y z
N MET A 1 -25.35 -4.05 -37.39
CA MET A 1 -25.51 -5.51 -37.54
C MET A 1 -24.57 -6.32 -36.65
N VAL A 2 -23.24 -6.15 -36.72
CA VAL A 2 -22.27 -6.94 -35.91
C VAL A 2 -22.46 -6.80 -34.39
N LEU A 3 -22.73 -5.59 -33.88
CA LEU A 3 -22.98 -5.33 -32.46
C LEU A 3 -24.19 -6.08 -31.90
N ILE A 4 -25.27 -6.20 -32.68
CA ILE A 4 -26.51 -6.87 -32.27
C ILE A 4 -26.29 -8.39 -32.20
N PHE A 5 -25.56 -8.94 -33.17
CA PHE A 5 -25.18 -10.36 -33.18
C PHE A 5 -24.21 -10.71 -32.04
N SER A 6 -23.26 -9.82 -31.72
CA SER A 6 -22.38 -9.96 -30.56
C SER A 6 -23.16 -10.01 -29.25
N LEU A 7 -24.17 -9.15 -29.07
CA LEU A 7 -25.01 -9.13 -27.86
C LEU A 7 -25.79 -10.45 -27.69
N LEU A 8 -26.32 -11.02 -28.78
CA LEU A 8 -27.03 -12.30 -28.77
C LEU A 8 -26.11 -13.47 -28.37
N ILE A 9 -24.90 -13.53 -28.92
CA ILE A 9 -23.93 -14.58 -28.60
C ILE A 9 -23.48 -14.47 -27.13
N VAL A 10 -23.21 -13.25 -26.66
CA VAL A 10 -22.82 -13.01 -25.26
C VAL A 10 -23.95 -13.39 -24.30
N TYR A 11 -25.20 -13.10 -24.64
CA TYR A 11 -26.36 -13.53 -23.86
C TYR A 11 -26.46 -15.06 -23.78
N LEU A 12 -26.34 -15.76 -24.91
CA LEU A 12 -26.42 -17.22 -24.98
C LEU A 12 -25.31 -17.90 -24.16
N PHE A 13 -24.07 -17.40 -24.21
CA PHE A 13 -22.98 -17.93 -23.39
C PHE A 13 -23.17 -17.67 -21.90
N ASN A 14 -23.79 -16.56 -21.52
CA ASN A 14 -24.09 -16.25 -20.12
C ASN A 14 -25.14 -17.20 -19.52
N THR A 15 -26.01 -17.79 -20.35
CA THR A 15 -27.05 -18.75 -19.94
C THR A 15 -26.60 -20.22 -19.83
N ILE A 16 -25.41 -20.60 -20.32
CA ILE A 16 -24.96 -22.01 -20.35
C ILE A 16 -24.57 -22.57 -18.97
N SER A 17 -24.08 -21.74 -18.05
CA SER A 17 -23.82 -22.16 -16.66
C SER A 17 -24.00 -21.00 -15.68
N PRO A 18 -25.11 -20.97 -14.91
CA PRO A 18 -25.43 -19.86 -13.99
C PRO A 18 -24.39 -19.66 -12.87
N SER A 19 -23.66 -20.72 -12.51
CA SER A 19 -22.70 -20.71 -11.41
C SER A 19 -21.36 -20.02 -11.76
N THR A 20 -21.07 -19.79 -13.05
CA THR A 20 -19.82 -19.15 -13.53
C THR A 20 -20.07 -18.01 -14.51
N SER A 21 -21.19 -17.30 -14.35
CA SER A 21 -21.67 -16.23 -15.26
C SER A 21 -20.61 -15.20 -15.67
N ARG A 22 -19.78 -14.71 -14.74
CA ARG A 22 -18.72 -13.71 -15.03
C ARG A 22 -17.59 -14.27 -15.89
N SER A 23 -17.16 -15.50 -15.64
CA SER A 23 -16.12 -16.16 -16.44
C SER A 23 -16.62 -16.45 -17.85
N ASN A 24 -17.88 -16.91 -17.97
CA ASN A 24 -18.51 -17.18 -19.26
C ASN A 24 -18.70 -15.88 -20.07
N TYR A 25 -19.09 -14.78 -19.40
CA TYR A 25 -19.17 -13.46 -20.02
C TYR A 25 -17.82 -12.99 -20.57
N THR A 26 -16.74 -13.14 -19.79
CA THR A 26 -15.40 -12.78 -20.24
C THR A 26 -14.94 -13.64 -21.43
N LEU A 27 -15.18 -14.95 -21.36
CA LEU A 27 -14.87 -15.86 -22.47
C LEU A 27 -15.64 -15.46 -23.73
N ALA A 28 -16.93 -15.14 -23.61
CA ALA A 28 -17.75 -14.71 -24.73
C ALA A 28 -17.25 -13.40 -25.35
N VAL A 29 -16.91 -12.40 -24.54
CA VAL A 29 -16.35 -11.14 -25.03
C VAL A 29 -15.01 -11.38 -25.74
N LEU A 30 -14.14 -12.25 -25.23
CA LEU A 30 -12.87 -12.61 -25.87
C LEU A 30 -13.08 -13.32 -27.21
N ILE A 31 -13.93 -14.35 -27.25
CA ILE A 31 -14.25 -15.11 -28.47
C ILE A 31 -14.80 -14.17 -29.56
N VAL A 32 -15.78 -13.34 -29.19
CA VAL A 32 -16.41 -12.39 -30.11
C VAL A 32 -15.41 -11.33 -30.61
N SER A 33 -14.52 -10.86 -29.74
CA SER A 33 -13.48 -9.89 -30.10
C SER A 33 -12.45 -10.49 -31.06
N THR A 34 -11.99 -11.71 -30.80
CA THR A 34 -11.06 -12.43 -31.68
C THR A 34 -11.69 -12.72 -33.04
N LEU A 35 -12.95 -13.21 -33.07
CA LEU A 35 -13.68 -13.42 -34.32
C LEU A 35 -13.82 -12.12 -35.10
N ARG A 36 -14.18 -11.02 -34.44
CA ARG A 36 -14.29 -9.71 -35.09
C ARG A 36 -12.96 -9.25 -35.69
N ALA A 37 -11.86 -9.37 -34.96
CA ALA A 37 -10.53 -9.00 -35.46
C ALA A 37 -10.14 -9.86 -36.66
N PHE A 38 -10.38 -11.18 -36.59
CA PHE A 38 -10.09 -12.12 -37.66
C PHE A 38 -10.89 -11.82 -38.93
N PHE A 39 -12.22 -11.67 -38.83
CA PHE A 39 -13.06 -11.34 -39.97
C PHE A 39 -12.73 -9.97 -40.56
N HIS A 40 -12.41 -8.98 -39.72
CA HIS A 40 -12.00 -7.67 -40.19
C HIS A 40 -10.70 -7.76 -40.99
N ASN A 41 -9.71 -8.51 -40.51
CA ASN A 41 -8.47 -8.74 -41.25
C ASN A 41 -8.72 -9.52 -42.56
N ALA A 42 -9.58 -10.54 -42.54
CA ALA A 42 -9.90 -11.34 -43.71
C ALA A 42 -10.55 -10.52 -44.85
N VAL A 43 -11.37 -9.51 -44.50
CA VAL A 43 -12.08 -8.67 -45.49
C VAL A 43 -11.26 -7.43 -45.88
N SER A 44 -10.62 -6.77 -44.92
CA SER A 44 -9.96 -5.47 -45.14
C SER A 44 -8.45 -5.57 -45.36
N GLN A 45 -7.84 -6.75 -45.16
CA GLN A 45 -6.39 -6.97 -45.13
C GLN A 45 -5.65 -6.07 -44.13
N THR A 46 -6.34 -5.50 -43.13
CA THR A 46 -5.75 -4.67 -42.08
C THR A 46 -6.10 -5.16 -40.68
N TRP A 47 -5.18 -4.97 -39.74
CA TRP A 47 -5.37 -5.32 -38.34
C TRP A 47 -6.03 -4.17 -37.57
N ASN A 48 -7.28 -4.36 -37.19
CA ASN A 48 -8.07 -3.35 -36.48
C ASN A 48 -8.18 -3.64 -34.97
N LEU A 49 -7.02 -3.86 -34.34
CA LEU A 49 -6.93 -4.34 -32.96
C LEU A 49 -7.37 -3.28 -31.93
N GLY A 50 -7.07 -2.00 -32.17
CA GLY A 50 -7.40 -0.91 -31.24
C GLY A 50 -8.91 -0.80 -30.97
N PRO A 51 -9.75 -0.58 -31.99
CA PRO A 51 -11.21 -0.53 -31.84
C PRO A 51 -11.82 -1.83 -31.31
N VAL A 52 -11.27 -2.99 -31.65
CA VAL A 52 -11.72 -4.28 -31.09
C VAL A 52 -11.46 -4.32 -29.58
N LEU A 53 -10.25 -3.95 -29.15
CA LEU A 53 -9.86 -3.89 -27.74
C LEU A 53 -10.70 -2.88 -26.96
N TRP A 54 -10.95 -1.70 -27.52
CA TRP A 54 -11.83 -0.70 -26.91
C TRP A 54 -13.26 -1.23 -26.69
N THR A 55 -13.82 -1.94 -27.66
CA THR A 55 -15.14 -2.54 -27.48
C THR A 55 -15.15 -3.67 -26.45
N ALA A 56 -14.08 -4.46 -26.37
CA ALA A 56 -13.95 -5.49 -25.33
C ALA A 56 -13.88 -4.86 -23.93
N LEU A 57 -13.09 -3.80 -23.77
CA LEU A 57 -13.00 -3.05 -22.52
C LEU A 57 -14.34 -2.40 -22.15
N TYR A 58 -15.04 -1.79 -23.11
CA TYR A 58 -16.34 -1.16 -22.87
C TYR A 58 -17.39 -2.16 -22.35
N LEU A 59 -17.32 -3.41 -22.79
CA LEU A 59 -18.19 -4.49 -22.30
C LEU A 59 -17.76 -5.01 -20.92
N LEU A 60 -16.45 -5.19 -20.70
CA LEU A 60 -15.93 -5.76 -19.45
C LEU A 60 -15.94 -4.76 -18.28
N ILE A 61 -15.68 -3.46 -18.52
CA ILE A 61 -15.56 -2.46 -17.45
C ILE A 61 -16.83 -2.39 -16.58
N PRO A 62 -18.06 -2.28 -17.12
CA PRO A 62 -19.27 -2.29 -16.30
C PRO A 62 -19.45 -3.59 -15.52
N ALA A 63 -19.17 -4.74 -16.15
CA ALA A 63 -19.30 -6.07 -15.54
C ALA A 63 -18.35 -6.27 -14.34
N TYR A 64 -17.18 -5.62 -14.36
CA TYR A 64 -16.16 -5.69 -13.30
C TYR A 64 -16.02 -4.40 -12.49
N SER A 65 -16.90 -3.41 -12.69
CA SER A 65 -16.80 -2.07 -12.11
C SER A 65 -16.63 -2.07 -10.58
N VAL A 66 -17.49 -2.81 -9.86
CA VAL A 66 -17.42 -2.93 -8.40
C VAL A 66 -16.11 -3.56 -7.94
N PHE A 67 -15.61 -4.56 -8.66
CA PHE A 67 -14.33 -5.20 -8.37
C PHE A 67 -13.17 -4.23 -8.61
N LEU A 68 -13.18 -3.50 -9.73
CA LEU A 68 -12.17 -2.50 -10.06
C LEU A 68 -12.13 -1.37 -9.04
N ILE A 69 -13.28 -0.89 -8.58
CA ILE A 69 -13.37 0.14 -7.53
C ILE A 69 -12.78 -0.38 -6.22
N ARG A 70 -13.16 -1.58 -5.78
CA ARG A 70 -12.61 -2.20 -4.56
C ARG A 70 -11.11 -2.39 -4.65
N TRP A 71 -10.64 -2.92 -5.77
CA TRP A 71 -9.21 -3.16 -6.01
C TRP A 71 -8.44 -1.83 -6.02
N SER A 72 -8.95 -0.82 -6.74
CA SER A 72 -8.36 0.51 -6.81
C SER A 72 -8.31 1.16 -5.42
N PHE A 73 -9.41 1.13 -4.67
CA PHE A 73 -9.45 1.68 -3.32
C PHE A 73 -8.46 0.98 -2.38
N SER A 74 -8.39 -0.35 -2.44
CA SER A 74 -7.40 -1.12 -1.67
C SER A 74 -5.98 -0.75 -2.06
N PHE A 75 -5.70 -0.64 -3.35
CA PHE A 75 -4.38 -0.27 -3.86
C PHE A 75 -3.97 1.15 -3.44
N LEU A 76 -4.89 2.11 -3.56
CA LEU A 76 -4.69 3.49 -3.10
C LEU A 76 -4.45 3.53 -1.59
N LYS A 77 -5.26 2.81 -0.80
CA LYS A 77 -5.11 2.74 0.65
C LYS A 77 -3.75 2.18 1.03
N THR A 78 -3.35 1.04 0.47
CA THR A 78 -2.05 0.42 0.74
C THR A 78 -0.90 1.33 0.31
N THR A 79 -1.02 1.98 -0.84
CA THR A 79 0.01 2.92 -1.32
C THR A 79 0.13 4.14 -0.42
N TYR A 80 -1.01 4.71 0.01
CA TYR A 80 -1.06 5.82 0.96
C TYR A 80 -0.44 5.43 2.31
N GLN A 81 -0.79 4.25 2.84
CA GLN A 81 -0.20 3.72 4.07
C GLN A 81 1.30 3.51 3.95
N ARG A 82 1.79 2.99 2.81
CA ARG A 82 3.23 2.82 2.57
C ARG A 82 3.98 4.14 2.46
N ARG A 83 3.38 5.16 1.85
CA ARG A 83 3.97 6.50 1.75
C ARG A 83 4.07 7.18 3.12
N ASN A 84 3.06 6.98 3.96
CA ASN A 84 2.99 7.59 5.30
C ASN A 84 3.54 6.68 6.41
N ALA A 85 4.10 5.52 6.06
CA ALA A 85 4.71 4.64 7.04
C ALA A 85 6.03 5.25 7.53
N LEU A 86 6.22 5.21 8.84
CA LEU A 86 7.50 5.48 9.48
C LEU A 86 8.55 4.51 8.93
N ASN A 87 9.73 5.03 8.60
CA ASN A 87 10.84 4.18 8.20
C ASN A 87 11.27 3.35 9.42
N PRO A 88 11.22 2.01 9.36
CA PRO A 88 11.52 1.16 10.50
C PRO A 88 12.95 1.39 11.03
N LYS A 89 13.91 1.70 10.15
CA LYS A 89 15.30 1.98 10.55
C LYS A 89 15.44 3.27 11.35
N ASP A 90 14.69 4.31 10.97
CA ASP A 90 14.74 5.61 11.65
C ASP A 90 14.07 5.49 13.03
N PHE A 91 12.97 4.74 13.11
CA PHE A 91 12.29 4.43 14.36
C PHE A 91 13.16 3.57 15.30
N GLU A 92 13.79 2.51 14.79
CA GLU A 92 14.73 1.68 15.53
C GLU A 92 15.93 2.49 16.04
N SER A 93 16.49 3.38 15.21
CA SER A 93 17.56 4.29 15.62
C SER A 93 17.12 5.23 16.73
N GLY A 94 15.90 5.77 16.65
CA GLY A 94 15.29 6.60 17.70
C GLY A 94 15.11 5.85 19.03
N LEU A 95 14.62 4.61 18.97
CA LEU A 95 14.48 3.76 20.16
C LEU A 95 15.83 3.40 20.79
N ASN A 96 16.84 3.07 19.98
CA ASN A 96 18.18 2.77 20.48
C ASN A 96 18.82 3.97 21.19
N LYS A 97 18.61 5.20 20.67
CA LYS A 97 19.06 6.42 21.35
C LYS A 97 18.35 6.64 22.68
N LEU A 98 17.03 6.46 22.71
CA LEU A 98 16.25 6.56 23.95
C LEU A 98 16.73 5.57 25.01
N GLN A 99 16.92 4.31 24.61
CA GLN A 99 17.43 3.26 25.48
C GLN A 99 18.81 3.60 26.03
N LYS A 100 19.71 4.10 25.17
CA LYS A 100 21.07 4.50 25.57
C LYS A 100 21.04 5.65 26.57
N SER A 101 20.31 6.74 26.30
CA SER A 101 20.19 7.87 27.24
C SER A 101 19.60 7.46 28.59
N PHE A 102 18.62 6.54 28.58
CA PHE A 102 18.08 6.00 29.82
C PHE A 102 19.11 5.16 30.58
N HIS A 103 19.86 4.31 29.88
CA HIS A 103 20.92 3.50 30.48
C HIS A 103 22.03 4.38 31.08
N ASP A 104 22.46 5.42 30.38
CA ASP A 104 23.50 6.35 30.83
C ASP A 104 23.04 7.14 32.07
N LEU A 105 21.78 7.58 32.11
CA LEU A 105 21.16 8.18 33.29
C LEU A 105 21.17 7.23 34.49
N MET A 106 20.74 5.99 34.29
CA MET A 106 20.71 4.99 35.38
C MET A 106 22.11 4.64 35.86
N ALA A 107 23.08 4.48 34.96
CA ALA A 107 24.47 4.20 35.30
C ALA A 107 25.08 5.32 36.15
N LYS A 108 24.85 6.59 35.78
CA LYS A 108 25.29 7.75 36.59
C LYS A 108 24.54 7.84 37.92
N ALA A 109 23.22 7.63 37.93
CA ALA A 109 22.44 7.66 39.17
C ALA A 109 22.91 6.59 40.18
N TYR A 110 23.14 5.36 39.73
CA TYR A 110 23.68 4.29 40.58
C TYR A 110 25.15 4.52 40.94
N GLY A 111 25.97 5.03 40.02
CA GLY A 111 27.35 5.41 40.29
C GLY A 111 27.46 6.44 41.41
N GLU A 112 26.64 7.48 41.36
CA GLU A 112 26.56 8.51 42.40
C GLU A 112 25.97 7.98 43.73
N LEU A 113 24.94 7.11 43.68
CA LEU A 113 24.38 6.48 44.89
C LEU A 113 25.39 5.52 45.57
N SER A 114 26.10 4.71 44.79
CA SER A 114 27.09 3.76 45.33
C SER A 114 28.34 4.45 45.88
N SER A 115 28.68 5.62 45.37
CA SER A 115 29.76 6.45 45.90
C SER A 115 29.33 7.31 47.11
N SER A 116 28.04 7.35 47.46
CA SER A 116 27.50 7.98 48.67
C SER A 116 27.86 7.27 49.98
N ASP A 117 28.47 6.08 49.93
CA ASP A 117 29.09 5.43 51.10
C ASP A 117 30.38 6.17 51.51
N SER A 118 30.96 6.93 50.58
CA SER A 118 31.89 8.01 50.88
C SER A 118 31.10 9.32 51.01
N LYS A 119 31.43 10.20 51.95
CA LYS A 119 30.73 11.46 52.28
C LYS A 119 30.67 12.52 51.15
N LYS A 120 30.61 12.12 49.87
CA LYS A 120 30.50 13.02 48.72
C LYS A 120 29.03 13.38 48.46
N PRO A 121 28.70 14.67 48.34
CA PRO A 121 27.36 15.09 47.96
C PRO A 121 27.07 14.70 46.50
N LEU A 122 25.84 14.26 46.25
CA LEU A 122 25.32 13.91 44.93
C LEU A 122 25.53 15.06 43.93
N ASP A 123 26.21 14.80 42.80
CA ASP A 123 26.39 15.81 41.77
C ASP A 123 25.11 16.00 40.93
N ARG A 124 24.27 16.93 41.40
CA ARG A 124 23.01 17.29 40.73
C ARG A 124 23.21 17.82 39.31
N SER A 125 24.37 18.39 38.99
CA SER A 125 24.63 18.97 37.68
C SER A 125 24.80 17.89 36.61
N LEU A 126 25.52 16.82 36.95
CA LEU A 126 25.72 15.66 36.08
C LEU A 126 24.43 14.86 35.86
N LEU A 127 23.61 14.69 36.89
CA LEU A 127 22.30 14.04 36.74
C LEU A 127 21.35 14.87 35.88
N LYS A 128 21.36 16.19 36.05
CA LYS A 128 20.54 17.10 35.23
C LYS A 128 20.93 17.01 33.75
N GLU A 129 22.22 16.96 33.44
CA GLU A 129 22.70 16.78 32.06
C GLU A 129 22.17 15.49 31.42
N GLN A 130 22.18 14.37 32.15
CA GLN A 130 21.66 13.09 31.67
C GLN A 130 20.14 13.10 31.48
N VAL A 131 19.41 13.78 32.36
CA VAL A 131 17.95 13.96 32.22
C VAL A 131 17.64 14.82 30.99
N GLU A 132 18.38 15.91 30.76
CA GLU A 132 18.22 16.72 29.55
C GLU A 132 18.52 15.93 28.27
N GLU A 133 19.51 15.04 28.29
CA GLU A 133 19.82 14.15 27.16
C GLU A 133 18.70 13.15 26.89
N LEU A 134 18.10 12.57 27.94
CA LEU A 134 16.94 11.71 27.82
C LEU A 134 15.72 12.46 27.26
N GLU A 135 15.46 13.67 27.73
CA GLU A 135 14.39 14.54 27.22
C GLU A 135 14.56 14.84 25.73
N ARG A 136 15.79 15.16 25.28
CA ARG A 136 16.11 15.35 23.86
C ARG A 136 15.84 14.09 23.04
N SER A 137 16.21 12.91 23.55
CA SER A 137 15.94 11.63 22.89
C SER A 137 14.44 11.35 22.76
N ILE A 138 13.64 11.63 23.81
CA ILE A 138 12.17 11.51 23.78
C ILE A 138 11.58 12.48 22.75
N GLN A 139 12.03 13.74 22.75
CA GLN A 139 11.55 14.76 21.81
C GLN A 139 11.90 14.40 20.36
N GLY A 140 13.08 13.85 20.11
CA GLY A 140 13.48 13.33 18.80
C GLY A 140 12.56 12.20 18.32
N LEU A 141 12.23 11.25 19.19
CA LEU A 141 11.30 10.16 18.86
C LEU A 141 9.88 10.67 18.59
N LYS A 142 9.39 11.62 19.39
CA LYS A 142 8.10 12.28 19.17
C LYS A 142 8.06 12.98 17.81
N THR A 143 9.12 13.70 17.46
CA THR A 143 9.23 14.40 16.17
C THR A 143 9.23 13.42 15.00
N LEU A 144 9.88 12.26 15.14
CA LEU A 144 9.80 11.21 14.12
C LEU A 144 8.38 10.73 13.91
N ILE A 145 7.62 10.48 14.98
CA ILE A 145 6.22 10.03 14.93
C ILE A 145 5.31 11.11 14.31
N ASP A 146 5.50 12.37 14.71
CA ASP A 146 4.71 13.51 14.24
C ASP A 146 5.12 13.97 12.82
N SER A 147 6.27 13.52 12.31
CA SER A 147 6.74 13.86 10.96
C SER A 147 5.83 13.22 9.90
N LYS A 148 4.87 14.00 9.43
CA LYS A 148 4.12 13.68 8.23
C LYS A 148 5.07 13.83 7.05
N LYS A 149 5.32 12.75 6.31
CA LYS A 149 6.01 12.85 5.00
C LYS A 149 5.13 13.70 4.08
N GLU A 150 5.61 14.90 3.75
CA GLU A 150 5.08 15.74 2.68
C GLU A 150 5.27 15.09 1.30
#